data_AF-A0A6G1CBM0-F1
#
_entry.id   AF-A0A6G1CBM0-F1
#
_cell.length_a   1.000
_cell.length_b   1.000
_cell.length_c   1.000
_cell.angle_alpha   90.00
_cell.angle_beta   90.00
_cell.angle_gamma   90.00
#
_symmetry.space_group_name_H-M   'P 1'
#
loop_
_entity.id
_entity.type
_entity.pdbx_description
1 polymer ?
#
loop_
_entity_poly.entity_id
_entity_poly.type
_entity_poly.pdbx_seq_one_letter_code
_entity_poly.pdbx_strand_id
1 'polypeptide(L)'
;MAVRRRASAVAVRGRAPKRARVTAPEPSVLDMRAFPGKEGEEFGGSSFRARVRGFLARCAVAAPPPSEMEASPGASTWHVGFTAGEDGEVAVMEVVEEDVARARRVYCEHCTVAGWSKHPVCSKRYHFIIRNENEIGTSKTCRRCGFMVALHETRCPSCNHISLSHDDLEDWDYVQLESPQHLLHGIVHENGFGHLVRINGREGGSSVMTGSQLMDFWDRLCRYLRVRKISVMDVSKKYGVDYRSLHAVATGCSWYGLWGFKLSSGSFGITPEAYSKAIDSLSSVPLSNFFPHSRSPRNQLQNTIAFYQSLSRCPLTTIHELFLYIMGLATSNSVQHRVQPTHKKKVAYDAHYQEEKWPEEELQRATDIALKILRAADRWVATRTLKAVTSHPIGSPQLVDYCIKTLGGTRTDGMVVAVRCNSEMNTVEYRLVAHIWLWLTC
;
A
#
# COMPACT_ATOMS: atom_id res chain seq x y z
N MET A 1 -73.11 -11.07 55.81
CA MET A 1 -72.16 -10.40 56.73
C MET A 1 -71.40 -11.46 57.52
N ALA A 2 -70.10 -11.24 57.77
CA ALA A 2 -69.14 -12.02 58.56
C ALA A 2 -68.71 -13.39 57.97
N VAL A 3 -67.55 -13.55 57.30
CA VAL A 3 -66.12 -13.41 57.70
C VAL A 3 -65.52 -14.69 58.33
N ARG A 4 -64.66 -15.34 57.51
CA ARG A 4 -63.41 -16.07 57.78
C ARG A 4 -63.42 -17.38 58.60
N ARG A 5 -63.03 -18.46 57.91
CA ARG A 5 -62.00 -19.40 58.38
C ARG A 5 -60.93 -19.60 57.30
N ARG A 6 -59.67 -19.37 57.68
CA ARG A 6 -58.46 -19.66 56.89
C ARG A 6 -58.28 -21.18 56.80
N ALA A 7 -57.94 -21.68 55.62
CA ALA A 7 -57.32 -22.99 55.45
C ALA A 7 -56.02 -22.81 54.66
N SER A 8 -54.92 -23.28 55.25
CA SER A 8 -53.58 -23.37 54.64
C SER A 8 -53.60 -24.36 53.49
N ALA A 9 -53.01 -23.97 52.35
CA ALA A 9 -52.62 -24.90 51.30
C ALA A 9 -51.10 -24.79 51.05
N VAL A 10 -50.49 -25.96 51.08
CA VAL A 10 -49.07 -26.30 50.98
C VAL A 10 -48.44 -25.72 49.69
N ALA A 11 -47.28 -25.09 49.85
CA ALA A 11 -46.43 -24.67 48.74
C ALA A 11 -45.67 -25.87 48.16
N VAL A 12 -45.90 -26.19 46.89
CA VAL A 12 -45.01 -27.03 46.08
C VAL A 12 -44.52 -26.22 44.89
N ARG A 13 -43.20 -26.23 44.73
CA ARG A 13 -42.36 -25.41 43.85
C ARG A 13 -42.66 -25.65 42.37
N GLY A 14 -42.93 -24.57 41.62
CA GLY A 14 -42.74 -24.51 40.17
C GLY A 14 -41.74 -23.40 39.84
N ARG A 15 -40.48 -23.77 39.52
CA ARG A 15 -39.42 -22.84 39.13
C ARG A 15 -39.68 -22.39 37.69
N ALA A 16 -39.92 -21.10 37.47
CA ALA A 16 -40.02 -20.53 36.12
C ALA A 16 -38.71 -20.78 35.33
N PRO A 17 -38.77 -21.16 34.05
CA PRO A 17 -37.57 -21.34 33.25
C PRO A 17 -36.90 -19.98 33.07
N LYS A 18 -35.65 -19.87 33.53
CA LYS A 18 -34.80 -18.71 33.27
C LYS A 18 -34.66 -18.58 31.76
N ARG A 19 -35.22 -17.51 31.17
CA ARG A 19 -34.83 -17.06 29.82
C ARG A 19 -33.31 -16.87 29.86
N ALA A 20 -32.60 -17.74 29.15
CA ALA A 20 -31.18 -17.55 28.90
C ALA A 20 -31.05 -16.20 28.19
N ARG A 21 -30.38 -15.25 28.85
CA ARG A 21 -29.90 -14.04 28.19
C ARG A 21 -28.87 -14.54 27.20
N VAL A 22 -29.25 -14.65 25.93
CA VAL A 22 -28.31 -14.85 24.83
C VAL A 22 -27.47 -13.58 24.82
N THR A 23 -26.32 -13.63 25.46
CA THR A 23 -25.26 -12.64 25.27
C THR A 23 -24.95 -12.67 23.78
N ALA A 24 -25.18 -11.56 23.08
CA ALA A 24 -24.66 -11.42 21.73
C ALA A 24 -23.15 -11.73 21.80
N PRO A 25 -22.61 -12.59 20.91
CA PRO A 25 -21.18 -12.85 20.90
C PRO A 25 -20.45 -11.51 20.75
N GLU A 26 -19.44 -11.27 21.57
CA GLU A 26 -18.58 -10.10 21.37
C GLU A 26 -18.04 -10.12 19.94
N PRO A 27 -17.94 -8.96 19.26
CA PRO A 27 -17.43 -8.92 17.91
C PRO A 27 -16.01 -9.48 17.88
N SER A 28 -15.85 -10.63 17.23
CA SER A 28 -14.55 -11.24 17.03
C SER A 28 -13.72 -10.31 16.15
N VAL A 29 -12.72 -9.65 16.73
CA VAL A 29 -11.76 -8.87 15.94
C VAL A 29 -10.96 -9.86 15.07
N LEU A 30 -11.00 -9.66 13.76
CA LEU A 30 -10.36 -10.55 12.80
C LEU A 30 -8.92 -10.11 12.54
N ASP A 31 -8.00 -11.05 12.30
CA ASP A 31 -6.67 -10.68 11.82
C ASP A 31 -6.72 -10.34 10.33
N MET A 32 -6.44 -9.08 9.98
CA MET A 32 -6.45 -8.63 8.59
C MET A 32 -5.42 -9.36 7.71
N ARG A 33 -4.28 -9.76 8.29
CA ARG A 33 -3.19 -10.44 7.57
C ARG A 33 -3.48 -11.92 7.37
N ALA A 34 -4.18 -12.54 8.32
CA ALA A 34 -4.54 -13.95 8.27
C ALA A 34 -5.93 -14.22 7.67
N PHE A 35 -6.78 -13.19 7.49
CA PHE A 35 -8.14 -13.34 6.97
C PHE A 35 -8.19 -14.06 5.61
N PRO A 36 -9.10 -15.04 5.38
CA PRO A 36 -10.19 -15.50 6.25
C PRO A 36 -9.82 -16.62 7.25
N GLY A 37 -8.54 -16.95 7.40
CA GLY A 37 -8.06 -18.05 8.25
C GLY A 37 -8.30 -19.45 7.67
N LYS A 38 -7.85 -20.49 8.38
CA LYS A 38 -7.95 -21.91 7.95
C LYS A 38 -9.39 -22.46 7.92
N GLU A 39 -10.33 -21.83 8.61
CA GLU A 39 -11.74 -22.25 8.67
C GLU A 39 -12.62 -21.59 7.59
N GLY A 40 -12.06 -20.68 6.78
CA GLY A 40 -12.80 -19.94 5.75
C GLY A 40 -13.02 -20.68 4.42
N GLU A 41 -12.44 -21.89 4.26
CA GLU A 41 -12.34 -22.58 2.96
C GLU A 41 -13.53 -23.48 2.61
N GLU A 42 -14.35 -23.92 3.56
CA GLU A 42 -15.42 -24.90 3.28
C GLU A 42 -16.82 -24.27 3.12
N PHE A 43 -17.06 -23.55 2.02
CA PHE A 43 -18.43 -23.30 1.57
C PHE A 43 -18.53 -23.38 0.05
N GLY A 44 -18.58 -24.59 -0.50
CA GLY A 44 -18.91 -24.83 -1.91
C GLY A 44 -20.22 -24.14 -2.34
N GLY A 45 -20.31 -23.71 -3.61
CA GLY A 45 -21.58 -23.34 -4.26
C GLY A 45 -22.31 -22.02 -3.92
N SER A 46 -21.97 -21.26 -2.88
CA SER A 46 -22.73 -20.04 -2.53
C SER A 46 -22.41 -18.82 -3.43
N SER A 47 -23.42 -18.01 -3.78
CA SER A 47 -23.28 -16.74 -4.53
C SER A 47 -22.62 -15.63 -3.70
N PHE A 48 -22.13 -14.57 -4.36
CA PHE A 48 -21.56 -13.38 -3.70
C PHE A 48 -22.48 -12.83 -2.61
N ARG A 49 -23.77 -12.69 -2.92
CA ARG A 49 -24.79 -12.22 -1.98
C ARG A 49 -24.89 -13.08 -0.73
N ALA A 50 -24.87 -14.40 -0.89
CA ALA A 50 -24.94 -15.34 0.23
C ALA A 50 -23.67 -15.23 1.09
N ARG A 51 -22.50 -15.06 0.46
CA ARG A 51 -21.24 -14.84 1.17
C ARG A 51 -21.22 -13.53 1.94
N VAL A 52 -21.70 -12.43 1.37
CA VAL A 52 -21.80 -11.13 2.08
C VAL A 52 -22.72 -11.25 3.28
N ARG A 53 -23.93 -11.82 3.12
CA ARG A 53 -24.84 -12.02 4.26
C ARG A 53 -24.22 -12.89 5.35
N GLY A 54 -23.57 -13.99 4.98
CA GLY A 54 -22.88 -14.86 5.93
C GLY A 54 -21.68 -14.18 6.61
N PHE A 55 -20.93 -13.36 5.88
CA PHE A 55 -19.83 -12.56 6.42
C PHE A 55 -20.33 -11.54 7.44
N LEU A 56 -21.35 -10.75 7.09
CA LEU A 56 -21.91 -9.73 7.97
C LEU A 56 -22.56 -10.35 9.22
N ALA A 57 -23.29 -11.46 9.06
CA ALA A 57 -23.91 -12.15 10.19
C ALA A 57 -22.91 -12.73 11.20
N ARG A 58 -21.70 -13.08 10.75
CA ARG A 58 -20.65 -13.64 11.61
C ARG A 58 -19.73 -12.60 12.22
N CYS A 59 -19.34 -11.60 11.43
CA CYS A 59 -18.18 -10.78 11.73
C CYS A 59 -18.54 -9.32 11.99
N ALA A 60 -19.76 -8.89 11.67
CA ALA A 60 -20.11 -7.49 11.69
C ALA A 60 -21.07 -7.14 12.83
N VAL A 61 -20.88 -5.94 13.36
CA VAL A 61 -21.85 -5.28 14.23
C VAL A 61 -22.65 -4.33 13.36
N ALA A 62 -23.97 -4.46 13.36
CA ALA A 62 -24.82 -3.48 12.69
C ALA A 62 -24.56 -2.11 13.31
N ALA A 63 -24.34 -1.08 12.49
CA ALA A 63 -24.30 0.28 12.99
C ALA A 63 -25.63 0.56 13.72
N PRO A 64 -25.62 1.30 14.84
CA PRO A 64 -26.87 1.70 15.47
C PRO A 64 -27.75 2.36 14.40
N PRO A 65 -29.07 2.04 14.36
CA PRO A 65 -29.95 2.71 13.42
C PRO A 65 -29.75 4.21 13.63
N PRO A 66 -29.51 4.98 12.55
CA PRO A 66 -29.43 6.42 12.68
C PRO A 66 -30.70 6.88 13.40
N SER A 67 -30.61 7.93 14.21
CA SER A 67 -31.83 8.59 14.68
C SER A 67 -32.74 8.86 13.47
N GLU A 68 -34.07 8.88 13.61
CA GLU A 68 -35.00 9.03 12.45
C GLU A 68 -34.69 10.25 11.54
N MET A 69 -33.82 11.16 11.99
CA MET A 69 -33.28 12.31 11.25
C MET A 69 -32.01 12.04 10.42
N GLU A 70 -31.24 10.97 10.66
CA GLU A 70 -29.87 10.76 10.12
C GLU A 70 -29.77 9.56 9.16
N ALA A 71 -30.88 8.88 8.87
CA ALA A 71 -30.83 7.67 8.03
C ALA A 71 -30.93 8.03 6.55
N SER A 72 -29.84 7.83 5.80
CA SER A 72 -29.90 7.73 4.34
C SER A 72 -30.98 6.72 3.92
N PRO A 73 -32.02 7.14 3.17
CA PRO A 73 -33.13 6.26 2.83
C PRO A 73 -32.64 5.11 1.94
N GLY A 74 -32.57 3.89 2.50
CA GLY A 74 -32.26 2.68 1.74
C GLY A 74 -30.80 2.23 1.78
N ALA A 75 -29.99 2.79 2.69
CA ALA A 75 -28.67 2.26 3.01
C ALA A 75 -28.72 1.46 4.33
N SER A 76 -27.94 0.39 4.42
CA SER A 76 -27.68 -0.34 5.66
C SER A 76 -26.18 -0.43 5.89
N THR A 77 -25.75 -0.15 7.12
CA THR A 77 -24.33 -0.04 7.47
C THR A 77 -23.93 -1.05 8.54
N TRP A 78 -22.78 -1.68 8.34
CA TRP A 78 -22.17 -2.60 9.28
C TRP A 78 -20.70 -2.27 9.50
N HIS A 79 -20.20 -2.52 10.71
CA HIS A 79 -18.79 -2.37 11.05
C HIS A 79 -18.16 -3.73 11.33
N VAL A 80 -16.98 -3.97 10.76
CA VAL A 80 -16.16 -5.16 10.98
C VAL A 80 -14.79 -4.72 11.50
N GLY A 81 -14.45 -5.13 12.71
CA GLY A 81 -13.15 -4.82 13.32
C GLY A 81 -12.06 -5.79 12.89
N PHE A 82 -10.88 -5.27 12.57
CA PHE A 82 -9.70 -6.04 12.22
C PHE A 82 -8.47 -5.60 12.99
N THR A 83 -7.63 -6.53 13.45
CA THR A 83 -6.27 -6.20 13.86
C THR A 83 -5.39 -6.04 12.63
N ALA A 84 -4.72 -4.91 12.49
CA ALA A 84 -3.93 -4.53 11.31
C ALA A 84 -2.44 -4.22 11.61
N GLY A 85 -2.18 -3.71 12.81
CA GLY A 85 -0.85 -3.32 13.30
C GLY A 85 -0.06 -4.44 13.98
N GLU A 86 1.23 -4.19 14.20
CA GLU A 86 2.12 -5.08 14.98
C GLU A 86 1.84 -4.99 16.47
N ASP A 87 1.42 -3.80 16.90
CA ASP A 87 1.07 -3.46 18.28
C ASP A 87 -0.42 -3.69 18.59
N GLY A 88 -1.13 -4.42 17.73
CA GLY A 88 -2.55 -4.73 17.91
C GLY A 88 -3.52 -3.61 17.52
N GLU A 89 -3.07 -2.61 16.75
CA GLU A 89 -3.92 -1.53 16.23
C GLU A 89 -5.12 -2.10 15.45
N VAL A 90 -6.30 -1.55 15.73
CA VAL A 90 -7.58 -2.02 15.18
C VAL A 90 -8.04 -1.10 14.05
N ALA A 91 -8.11 -1.64 12.84
CA ALA A 91 -8.75 -1.00 11.70
C ALA A 91 -10.23 -1.42 11.64
N VAL A 92 -11.14 -0.47 11.40
CA VAL A 92 -12.56 -0.75 11.21
C VAL A 92 -12.90 -0.66 9.73
N MET A 93 -13.45 -1.74 9.18
CA MET A 93 -14.06 -1.73 7.85
C MET A 93 -15.56 -1.49 7.98
N GLU A 94 -16.04 -0.45 7.33
CA GLU A 94 -17.45 -0.19 7.13
C GLU A 94 -17.94 -0.88 5.86
N VAL A 95 -19.06 -1.58 5.97
CA VAL A 95 -19.78 -2.16 4.83
C VAL A 95 -21.11 -1.45 4.71
N VAL A 96 -21.34 -0.78 3.58
CA VAL A 96 -22.61 -0.10 3.28
C VAL A 96 -23.31 -0.83 2.14
N GLU A 97 -24.52 -1.35 2.38
CA GLU A 97 -25.41 -1.85 1.33
C GLU A 97 -26.32 -0.71 0.90
N GLU A 98 -26.24 -0.29 -0.36
CA GLU A 98 -27.14 0.70 -0.95
C GLU A 98 -28.18 0.02 -1.86
N ASP A 99 -29.45 0.36 -1.65
CA ASP A 99 -30.53 0.10 -2.60
C ASP A 99 -30.45 1.10 -3.76
N VAL A 100 -30.14 0.60 -4.96
CA VAL A 100 -29.88 1.42 -6.14
C VAL A 100 -31.10 2.24 -6.57
N ALA A 101 -32.32 1.75 -6.33
CA ALA A 101 -33.55 2.47 -6.69
C ALA A 101 -33.82 3.65 -5.75
N ARG A 102 -33.29 3.60 -4.52
CA ARG A 102 -33.43 4.63 -3.49
C ARG A 102 -32.19 5.50 -3.35
N ALA A 103 -31.06 5.06 -3.89
CA ALA A 103 -29.82 5.79 -3.89
C ALA A 103 -29.90 7.05 -4.75
N ARG A 104 -29.29 8.13 -4.28
CA ARG A 104 -29.19 9.41 -4.99
C ARG A 104 -28.52 9.25 -6.36
N ARG A 105 -27.48 8.42 -6.42
CA ARG A 105 -26.79 8.06 -7.68
C ARG A 105 -27.17 6.63 -8.08
N VAL A 106 -28.22 6.52 -8.89
CA VAL A 106 -28.68 5.26 -9.49
C VAL A 106 -27.58 4.60 -10.33
N TYR A 107 -26.75 5.40 -11.00
CA TYR A 107 -25.64 4.91 -11.81
C TYR A 107 -24.35 4.85 -11.01
N CYS A 108 -23.61 3.75 -11.16
CA CYS A 108 -22.25 3.68 -10.66
C CYS A 108 -21.29 4.26 -11.71
N GLU A 109 -20.59 5.34 -11.38
CA GLU A 109 -19.72 6.04 -12.34
C GLU A 109 -18.52 5.17 -12.77
N HIS A 110 -18.10 4.24 -11.91
CA HIS A 110 -17.00 3.31 -12.17
C HIS A 110 -17.38 2.20 -13.17
N CYS A 111 -18.68 1.97 -13.43
CA CYS A 111 -19.15 1.04 -14.45
C CYS A 111 -18.71 1.42 -15.87
N THR A 112 -18.39 2.71 -16.10
CA THR A 112 -17.88 3.19 -17.39
C THR A 112 -16.62 2.45 -17.83
N VAL A 113 -15.70 2.17 -16.91
CA VAL A 113 -14.43 1.47 -17.20
C VAL A 113 -14.65 -0.02 -17.47
N ALA A 114 -15.73 -0.58 -16.91
CA ALA A 114 -16.14 -1.97 -17.13
C ALA A 114 -16.94 -2.17 -18.43
N GLY A 115 -17.24 -1.09 -19.18
CA GLY A 115 -18.06 -1.13 -20.40
C GLY A 115 -19.57 -1.11 -20.16
N TRP A 116 -20.00 -0.86 -18.92
CA TRP A 116 -21.42 -0.77 -18.54
C TRP A 116 -21.94 0.67 -18.52
N SER A 117 -21.06 1.67 -18.68
CA SER A 117 -21.42 3.09 -18.80
C SER A 117 -22.40 3.54 -17.70
N LYS A 118 -23.44 4.32 -18.06
CA LYS A 118 -24.47 4.81 -17.13
C LYS A 118 -25.74 3.96 -17.20
N HIS A 119 -25.60 2.64 -17.11
CA HIS A 119 -26.74 1.72 -17.04
C HIS A 119 -26.89 1.14 -15.63
N PRO A 120 -28.12 1.00 -15.11
CA PRO A 120 -28.36 0.32 -13.85
C PRO A 120 -28.13 -1.18 -14.06
N VAL A 121 -27.13 -1.72 -13.35
CA VAL A 121 -26.69 -3.11 -13.53
C VAL A 121 -27.38 -4.05 -12.54
N CYS A 122 -27.63 -3.58 -11.32
CA CYS A 122 -28.14 -4.36 -10.21
C CYS A 122 -29.05 -3.49 -9.32
N SER A 123 -29.92 -4.13 -8.55
CA SER A 123 -30.76 -3.47 -7.54
C SER A 123 -30.00 -3.07 -6.28
N LYS A 124 -28.84 -3.67 -6.02
CA LYS A 124 -28.01 -3.36 -4.85
C LYS A 124 -26.54 -3.23 -5.21
N ARG A 125 -25.83 -2.42 -4.43
CA ARG A 125 -24.36 -2.35 -4.45
C ARG A 125 -23.83 -2.26 -3.02
N TYR A 126 -22.63 -2.78 -2.82
CA TYR A 126 -21.96 -2.87 -1.53
C TYR A 126 -20.68 -2.04 -1.57
N HIS A 127 -20.51 -1.14 -0.61
CA HIS A 127 -19.29 -0.37 -0.40
C HIS A 127 -18.53 -1.01 0.75
N PHE A 128 -17.25 -1.30 0.55
CA PHE A 128 -16.32 -1.77 1.57
C PHE A 128 -15.28 -0.68 1.78
N ILE A 129 -15.29 -0.06 2.96
CA ILE A 129 -14.54 1.17 3.23
C ILE A 129 -13.70 0.98 4.49
N ILE A 130 -12.42 1.31 4.41
CA ILE A 130 -11.56 1.54 5.59
C ILE A 130 -11.19 3.01 5.55
N ARG A 131 -11.67 3.77 6.54
CA ARG A 131 -11.38 5.21 6.65
C ARG A 131 -9.98 5.45 7.20
N ASN A 132 -9.44 6.63 6.93
CA ASN A 132 -8.18 7.05 7.52
C ASN A 132 -8.43 7.50 8.97
N GLU A 133 -7.60 7.10 9.92
CA GLU A 133 -7.70 7.55 11.32
C GLU A 133 -7.58 9.08 11.45
N ASN A 134 -6.81 9.71 10.56
CA ASN A 134 -6.70 11.17 10.49
C ASN A 134 -8.00 11.84 9.96
N GLU A 135 -8.91 11.06 9.38
CA GLU A 135 -10.26 11.47 9.00
C GLU A 135 -11.24 11.38 10.19
N ILE A 136 -10.89 10.61 11.24
CA ILE A 136 -11.68 10.49 12.49
C ILE A 136 -11.67 11.81 13.29
N GLY A 137 -10.97 12.85 12.80
CA GLY A 137 -11.24 14.24 13.12
C GLY A 137 -12.50 14.77 12.45
N THR A 138 -13.64 14.19 12.81
CA THR A 138 -15.02 14.53 12.45
C THR A 138 -15.28 16.04 12.49
N SER A 139 -14.88 16.80 11.46
CA SER A 139 -15.02 18.26 11.45
C SER A 139 -15.59 18.71 10.12
N LYS A 140 -16.71 19.43 10.15
CA LYS A 140 -17.25 20.18 9.00
C LYS A 140 -16.98 21.66 9.17
N THR A 141 -16.80 22.40 8.09
CA THR A 141 -16.69 23.86 8.17
C THR A 141 -18.07 24.50 8.17
N CYS A 142 -18.31 25.43 9.10
CA CYS A 142 -19.57 26.16 9.17
C CYS A 142 -19.73 27.06 7.95
N ARG A 143 -20.79 26.86 7.16
CA ARG A 143 -21.04 27.66 5.94
C ARG A 143 -21.20 29.16 6.18
N ARG A 144 -21.52 29.58 7.41
CA ARG A 144 -21.70 31.00 7.77
C ARG A 144 -20.43 31.70 8.20
N CYS A 145 -19.55 31.03 8.95
CA CYS A 145 -18.37 31.66 9.55
C CYS A 145 -17.05 30.91 9.32
N GLY A 146 -17.07 29.78 8.61
CA GLY A 146 -15.89 28.98 8.30
C GLY A 146 -15.31 28.19 9.47
N PHE A 147 -15.89 28.28 10.67
CA PHE A 147 -15.41 27.58 11.86
C PHE A 147 -15.46 26.06 11.69
N MET A 148 -14.45 25.35 12.18
CA MET A 148 -14.45 23.88 12.20
C MET A 148 -15.35 23.38 13.33
N VAL A 149 -16.40 22.65 12.97
CA VAL A 149 -17.48 22.16 13.84
C VAL A 149 -17.40 20.65 13.88
N ALA A 150 -17.48 20.04 15.07
CA ALA A 150 -17.44 18.58 15.15
C ALA A 150 -18.70 17.97 14.47
N LEU A 151 -18.61 16.82 13.81
CA LEU A 151 -19.73 16.29 13.00
C LEU A 151 -20.99 16.03 13.83
N HIS A 152 -20.85 15.64 15.10
CA HIS A 152 -21.96 15.42 16.03
C HIS A 152 -22.63 16.72 16.49
N GLU A 153 -22.04 17.89 16.21
CA GLU A 153 -22.62 19.18 16.55
C GLU A 153 -23.59 19.62 15.46
N THR A 154 -24.87 19.69 15.83
CA THR A 154 -25.95 20.23 15.00
C THR A 154 -25.88 21.76 14.86
N ARG A 155 -25.07 22.41 15.71
CA ARG A 155 -24.90 23.86 15.74
C ARG A 155 -23.42 24.22 15.81
N CYS A 156 -23.01 25.20 15.03
CA CYS A 156 -21.67 25.74 15.07
C CYS A 156 -21.38 26.40 16.43
N PRO A 157 -20.33 26.02 17.18
CA PRO A 157 -19.98 26.65 18.46
C PRO A 157 -19.68 28.15 18.34
N SER A 158 -19.10 28.57 17.21
CA SER A 158 -18.72 29.97 16.97
C SER A 158 -19.90 30.92 16.68
N CYS A 159 -20.88 30.51 15.85
CA CYS A 159 -21.95 31.41 15.40
C CYS A 159 -23.36 30.89 15.63
N ASN A 160 -23.49 29.75 16.31
CA ASN A 160 -24.75 29.06 16.63
C ASN A 160 -25.62 28.74 15.40
N HIS A 161 -25.04 28.77 14.19
CA HIS A 161 -25.73 28.42 12.96
C HIS A 161 -25.98 26.91 12.93
N ILE A 162 -27.22 26.52 12.61
CA ILE A 162 -27.60 25.12 12.41
C ILE A 162 -26.86 24.64 11.17
N SER A 163 -25.97 23.68 11.36
CA SER A 163 -25.03 23.22 10.34
C SER A 163 -25.53 21.99 9.57
N LEU A 164 -26.80 21.60 9.75
CA LEU A 164 -27.47 20.48 9.08
C LEU A 164 -28.92 20.85 8.76
N SER A 165 -29.28 21.05 7.49
CA SER A 165 -30.64 20.82 7.03
C SER A 165 -30.83 19.32 6.69
N HIS A 166 -32.08 18.84 6.61
CA HIS A 166 -32.38 17.45 6.24
C HIS A 166 -31.77 17.07 4.87
N ASP A 167 -31.76 18.00 3.91
CA ASP A 167 -31.12 17.83 2.61
C ASP A 167 -29.59 17.78 2.71
N ASP A 168 -28.99 18.44 3.71
CA ASP A 168 -27.54 18.37 3.94
C ASP A 168 -27.12 17.00 4.50
N LEU A 169 -27.96 16.31 5.27
CA LEU A 169 -27.64 15.01 5.89
C LEU A 169 -27.49 13.89 4.86
N GLU A 170 -28.40 13.80 3.89
CA GLU A 170 -28.23 12.87 2.76
C GLU A 170 -27.00 13.25 1.93
N ASP A 171 -26.78 14.55 1.66
CA ASP A 171 -25.58 15.04 0.96
C ASP A 171 -24.29 14.60 1.66
N TRP A 172 -24.26 14.61 2.99
CA TRP A 172 -23.10 14.25 3.80
C TRP A 172 -22.71 12.77 3.70
N ASP A 173 -23.68 11.85 3.71
CA ASP A 173 -23.39 10.42 3.60
C ASP A 173 -22.74 10.09 2.25
N TYR A 174 -23.21 10.72 1.16
CA TYR A 174 -22.57 10.57 -0.16
C TYR A 174 -21.18 11.24 -0.22
N VAL A 175 -21.02 12.41 0.42
CA VAL A 175 -19.70 13.07 0.53
C VAL A 175 -18.70 12.18 1.26
N GLN A 176 -19.14 11.43 2.28
CA GLN A 176 -18.29 10.46 2.96
C GLN A 176 -17.94 9.29 2.04
N LEU A 177 -18.90 8.71 1.31
CA LEU A 177 -18.62 7.62 0.36
C LEU A 177 -17.64 8.05 -0.75
N GLU A 178 -17.58 9.33 -1.11
CA GLU A 178 -16.70 9.88 -2.15
C GLU A 178 -15.35 10.38 -1.62
N SER A 179 -15.06 10.24 -0.32
CA SER A 179 -13.85 10.76 0.28
C SER A 179 -12.58 10.22 -0.41
N PRO A 180 -11.67 11.09 -0.86
CA PRO A 180 -10.41 10.66 -1.47
C PRO A 180 -9.42 10.12 -0.43
N GLN A 181 -9.70 10.29 0.87
CA GLN A 181 -8.78 9.94 1.96
C GLN A 181 -8.95 8.51 2.48
N HIS A 182 -10.02 7.80 2.08
CA HIS A 182 -10.23 6.40 2.43
C HIS A 182 -8.96 5.56 2.19
N LEU A 183 -8.54 4.80 3.19
CA LEU A 183 -7.42 3.86 3.07
C LEU A 183 -7.74 2.76 2.06
N LEU A 184 -8.97 2.25 2.10
CA LEU A 184 -9.47 1.29 1.13
C LEU A 184 -10.91 1.65 0.81
N HIS A 185 -11.26 1.64 -0.48
CA HIS A 185 -12.65 1.72 -0.92
C HIS A 185 -12.87 0.83 -2.12
N GLY A 186 -13.68 -0.20 -1.94
CA GLY A 186 -14.16 -1.06 -3.02
C GLY A 186 -15.68 -1.01 -3.12
N ILE A 187 -16.19 -1.05 -4.35
CA ILE A 187 -17.63 -1.12 -4.64
C ILE A 187 -17.90 -2.44 -5.34
N VAL A 188 -18.84 -3.23 -4.87
CA VAL A 188 -19.22 -4.50 -5.50
C VAL A 188 -20.72 -4.54 -5.72
N HIS A 189 -21.13 -4.69 -6.97
CA HIS A 189 -22.53 -4.87 -7.36
C HIS A 189 -23.04 -6.24 -6.92
N GLU A 190 -24.35 -6.34 -6.77
CA GLU A 190 -25.03 -7.55 -6.32
C GLU A 190 -24.76 -8.80 -7.18
N ASN A 191 -24.47 -8.61 -8.46
CA ASN A 191 -24.10 -9.68 -9.40
C ASN A 191 -22.64 -10.18 -9.21
N GLY A 192 -21.89 -9.59 -8.28
CA GLY A 192 -20.51 -9.95 -7.94
C GLY A 192 -19.42 -9.28 -8.77
N PHE A 193 -19.75 -8.33 -9.65
CA PHE A 193 -18.75 -7.49 -10.31
C PHE A 193 -18.52 -6.22 -9.50
N GLY A 194 -17.31 -5.70 -9.48
CA GLY A 194 -17.00 -4.51 -8.70
C GLY A 194 -15.85 -3.68 -9.24
N HIS A 195 -15.54 -2.64 -8.48
CA HIS A 195 -14.57 -1.62 -8.78
C HIS A 195 -13.72 -1.37 -7.53
N LEU A 196 -12.40 -1.39 -7.69
CA LEU A 196 -11.49 -0.87 -6.69
C LEU A 196 -11.34 0.63 -6.92
N VAL A 197 -11.77 1.43 -5.95
CA VAL A 197 -11.86 2.90 -6.08
C VAL A 197 -10.67 3.59 -5.44
N ARG A 198 -10.25 3.13 -4.25
CA ARG A 198 -9.13 3.70 -3.49
C ARG A 198 -8.30 2.63 -2.81
N ILE A 199 -6.98 2.84 -2.82
CA ILE A 199 -5.99 2.21 -1.95
C ILE A 199 -4.98 3.29 -1.58
N ASN A 200 -5.01 3.72 -0.33
CA ASN A 200 -4.11 4.70 0.26
C ASN A 200 -3.36 4.02 1.41
N GLY A 201 -2.11 3.63 1.15
CA GLY A 201 -1.22 3.06 2.16
C GLY A 201 -0.56 4.12 3.05
N ARG A 202 0.63 3.82 3.57
CA ARG A 202 1.43 4.77 4.36
C ARG A 202 1.70 6.07 3.61
N GLU A 203 2.03 6.00 2.33
CA GLU A 203 2.22 7.19 1.48
C GLU A 203 0.92 7.97 1.22
N GLY A 204 -0.24 7.33 1.42
CA GLY A 204 -1.56 7.95 1.34
C GLY A 204 -2.13 8.36 2.70
N GLY A 205 -1.32 8.34 3.77
CA GLY A 205 -1.69 8.82 5.10
C GLY A 205 -2.11 7.74 6.09
N SER A 206 -1.93 6.46 5.79
CA SER A 206 -2.13 5.38 6.78
C SER A 206 -1.00 5.34 7.82
N SER A 207 -1.34 5.38 9.10
CA SER A 207 -0.45 5.11 10.24
C SER A 207 -0.06 3.62 10.31
N VAL A 208 -1.02 2.75 10.02
CA VAL A 208 -0.97 1.31 10.35
C VAL A 208 -0.48 0.46 9.17
N MET A 209 -0.97 0.71 7.96
CA MET A 209 -0.86 -0.26 6.85
C MET A 209 -0.21 0.29 5.59
N THR A 210 0.57 -0.55 4.92
CA THR A 210 1.08 -0.26 3.57
C THR A 210 0.02 -0.52 2.51
N GLY A 211 0.17 0.10 1.33
CA GLY A 211 -0.75 -0.12 0.22
C GLY A 211 -0.78 -1.58 -0.23
N SER A 212 0.36 -2.27 -0.18
CA SER A 212 0.43 -3.71 -0.48
C SER A 212 -0.34 -4.55 0.53
N GLN A 213 -0.28 -4.24 1.83
CA GLN A 213 -1.05 -4.99 2.84
C GLN A 213 -2.56 -4.79 2.67
N LEU A 214 -3.00 -3.58 2.31
CA LEU A 214 -4.40 -3.30 1.98
C LEU A 214 -4.86 -4.05 0.72
N MET A 215 -4.02 -4.09 -0.31
CA MET A 215 -4.30 -4.88 -1.52
C MET A 215 -4.38 -6.38 -1.23
N ASP A 216 -3.44 -6.92 -0.47
CA ASP A 216 -3.44 -8.31 -0.03
C ASP A 216 -4.74 -8.66 0.73
N PHE A 217 -5.17 -7.78 1.63
CA PHE A 217 -6.44 -7.91 2.32
C PHE A 217 -7.63 -7.86 1.36
N TRP A 218 -7.69 -6.86 0.49
CA TRP A 218 -8.77 -6.70 -0.49
C TRP A 218 -8.92 -7.92 -1.40
N ASP A 219 -7.80 -8.45 -1.86
CA ASP A 219 -7.72 -9.63 -2.72
C ASP A 219 -8.22 -10.89 -1.99
N ARG A 220 -7.81 -11.11 -0.74
CA ARG A 220 -8.36 -12.19 0.11
C ARG A 220 -9.85 -12.02 0.38
N LEU A 221 -10.30 -10.80 0.70
CA LEU A 221 -11.71 -10.48 0.88
C LEU A 221 -12.54 -10.78 -0.38
N CYS A 222 -12.06 -10.36 -1.55
CA CYS A 222 -12.72 -10.63 -2.82
C CYS A 222 -12.86 -12.14 -3.10
N ARG A 223 -11.80 -12.93 -2.87
CA ARG A 223 -11.86 -14.40 -3.03
C ARG A 223 -12.86 -15.02 -2.06
N TYR A 224 -12.79 -14.63 -0.79
CA TYR A 224 -13.68 -15.14 0.25
C TYR A 224 -15.16 -14.83 -0.01
N LEU A 225 -15.44 -13.61 -0.48
CA LEU A 225 -16.77 -13.18 -0.87
C LEU A 225 -17.21 -13.73 -2.23
N ARG A 226 -16.32 -14.36 -3.00
CA ARG A 226 -16.56 -14.83 -4.38
C ARG A 226 -16.98 -13.72 -5.32
N VAL A 227 -16.29 -12.60 -5.21
CA VAL A 227 -16.36 -11.54 -6.21
C VAL A 227 -15.90 -12.12 -7.55
N ARG A 228 -16.67 -11.88 -8.61
CA ARG A 228 -16.44 -12.46 -9.94
C ARG A 228 -15.33 -11.75 -10.68
N LYS A 229 -15.30 -10.41 -10.61
CA LYS A 229 -14.32 -9.57 -11.28
C LYS A 229 -14.30 -8.19 -10.65
N ILE A 230 -13.10 -7.63 -10.46
CA ILE A 230 -12.89 -6.25 -10.05
C ILE A 230 -12.20 -5.49 -11.19
N SER A 231 -12.68 -4.29 -11.51
CA SER A 231 -11.96 -3.33 -12.35
C SER A 231 -11.27 -2.27 -11.49
N VAL A 232 -10.19 -1.69 -11.99
CA VAL A 232 -9.55 -0.52 -11.38
C VAL A 232 -9.24 0.49 -12.47
N MET A 233 -9.46 1.78 -12.18
CA MET A 233 -8.94 2.85 -13.02
C MET A 233 -7.59 3.30 -12.43
N ASP A 234 -6.49 2.92 -13.07
CA ASP A 234 -5.17 3.20 -12.55
C ASP A 234 -4.73 4.66 -12.82
N VAL A 235 -5.01 5.52 -11.85
CA VAL A 235 -4.57 6.93 -11.80
C VAL A 235 -3.44 7.13 -10.79
N SER A 236 -2.79 6.06 -10.35
CA SER A 236 -1.80 6.10 -9.28
C SER A 236 -0.53 6.86 -9.71
N LYS A 237 -0.06 7.74 -8.82
CA LYS A 237 1.19 8.48 -9.00
C LYS A 237 2.05 8.34 -7.75
N LYS A 238 3.36 8.18 -7.92
CA LYS A 238 4.34 8.19 -6.83
C LYS A 238 5.43 9.20 -7.15
N TYR A 239 5.60 10.22 -6.29
CA TYR A 239 6.49 11.35 -6.52
C TYR A 239 6.29 12.03 -7.89
N GLY A 240 5.02 12.18 -8.31
CA GLY A 240 4.67 12.78 -9.60
C GLY A 240 4.81 11.87 -10.82
N VAL A 241 5.40 10.67 -10.67
CA VAL A 241 5.53 9.69 -11.74
C VAL A 241 4.32 8.78 -11.78
N ASP A 242 3.76 8.56 -12.98
CA ASP A 242 2.69 7.58 -13.18
C ASP A 242 3.19 6.18 -12.81
N TYR A 243 2.61 5.61 -11.75
CA TYR A 243 3.11 4.37 -11.17
C TYR A 243 2.90 3.19 -12.11
N ARG A 244 1.84 3.24 -12.94
CA ARG A 244 1.58 2.28 -14.01
C ARG A 244 2.72 2.19 -15.02
N SER A 245 3.34 3.32 -15.36
CA SER A 245 4.42 3.38 -16.36
C SER A 245 5.73 2.88 -15.75
N LEU A 246 6.02 3.30 -14.52
CA LEU A 246 7.20 2.85 -13.78
C LEU A 246 7.19 1.33 -13.60
N HIS A 247 6.09 0.78 -13.07
CA HIS A 247 5.96 -0.67 -12.85
C HIS A 247 5.92 -1.45 -14.16
N ALA A 248 5.22 -0.95 -15.18
CA ALA A 248 5.14 -1.65 -16.46
C ALA A 248 6.53 -1.83 -17.10
N VAL A 249 7.33 -0.77 -17.13
CA VAL A 249 8.68 -0.81 -17.70
C VAL A 249 9.63 -1.69 -16.87
N ALA A 250 9.46 -1.72 -15.55
CA ALA A 250 10.35 -2.46 -14.67
C ALA A 250 9.96 -3.93 -14.47
N THR A 251 8.67 -4.24 -14.37
CA THR A 251 8.18 -5.58 -14.00
C THR A 251 7.38 -6.26 -15.11
N GLY A 252 7.13 -5.57 -16.22
CA GLY A 252 6.27 -6.05 -17.30
C GLY A 252 4.77 -5.91 -17.02
N CYS A 253 4.36 -5.38 -15.85
CA CYS A 253 2.96 -5.18 -15.49
C CYS A 253 2.77 -3.93 -14.63
N SER A 254 1.54 -3.45 -14.47
CA SER A 254 1.26 -2.37 -13.52
C SER A 254 1.43 -2.86 -12.07
N TRP A 255 1.48 -1.94 -11.10
CA TRP A 255 1.54 -2.32 -9.68
C TRP A 255 0.38 -3.24 -9.28
N TYR A 256 -0.84 -2.93 -9.73
CA TYR A 256 -2.00 -3.80 -9.52
C TYR A 256 -1.85 -5.17 -10.20
N GLY A 257 -1.04 -5.27 -11.25
CA GLY A 257 -0.73 -6.52 -11.94
C GLY A 257 -0.09 -7.58 -11.04
N LEU A 258 0.57 -7.17 -9.95
CA LEU A 258 1.08 -8.07 -8.91
C LEU A 258 -0.04 -8.87 -8.22
N TRP A 259 -1.28 -8.38 -8.23
CA TRP A 259 -2.48 -9.07 -7.75
C TRP A 259 -3.34 -9.65 -8.89
N GLY A 260 -2.75 -9.79 -10.09
CA GLY A 260 -3.41 -10.41 -11.24
C GLY A 260 -4.33 -9.49 -12.05
N PHE A 261 -4.33 -8.19 -11.78
CA PHE A 261 -5.02 -7.23 -12.66
C PHE A 261 -4.35 -7.19 -14.04
N LYS A 262 -5.18 -7.06 -15.08
CA LYS A 262 -4.74 -7.00 -16.47
C LYS A 262 -5.37 -5.80 -17.16
N LEU A 263 -4.75 -5.34 -18.24
CA LEU A 263 -5.35 -4.35 -19.12
C LEU A 263 -6.70 -4.88 -19.64
N SER A 264 -7.79 -4.19 -19.34
CA SER A 264 -9.12 -4.53 -19.83
C SER A 264 -9.47 -3.73 -21.08
N SER A 265 -9.62 -2.43 -20.91
CA SER A 265 -10.02 -1.47 -21.94
C SER A 265 -9.04 -0.32 -21.84
N GLY A 266 -8.10 -0.22 -22.78
CA GLY A 266 -7.20 0.93 -22.87
C GLY A 266 -7.93 2.16 -23.42
N SER A 267 -7.16 3.24 -23.64
CA SER A 267 -7.63 4.34 -24.49
C SER A 267 -8.04 3.82 -25.87
N PHE A 268 -8.96 4.52 -26.53
CA PHE A 268 -9.46 4.14 -27.85
C PHE A 268 -8.31 3.79 -28.82
N GLY A 269 -8.38 2.60 -29.42
CA GLY A 269 -7.37 2.10 -30.36
C GLY A 269 -6.15 1.40 -29.75
N ILE A 270 -6.01 1.34 -28.41
CA ILE A 270 -4.93 0.61 -27.76
C ILE A 270 -5.35 -0.84 -27.49
N THR A 271 -4.75 -1.78 -28.24
CA THR A 271 -4.94 -3.22 -28.02
C THR A 271 -3.96 -3.75 -26.96
N PRO A 272 -4.25 -4.92 -26.34
CA PRO A 272 -3.31 -5.58 -25.43
C PRO A 272 -1.93 -5.84 -26.06
N GLU A 273 -1.89 -6.18 -27.34
CA GLU A 273 -0.65 -6.45 -28.08
C GLU A 273 0.14 -5.16 -28.30
N ALA A 274 -0.54 -4.07 -28.68
CA ALA A 274 0.10 -2.76 -28.81
C ALA A 274 0.66 -2.27 -27.48
N TYR A 275 -0.07 -2.50 -26.38
CA TYR A 275 0.38 -2.18 -25.03
C TYR A 275 1.61 -3.00 -24.61
N SER A 276 1.58 -4.32 -24.78
CA SER A 276 2.73 -5.19 -24.48
C SER A 276 3.95 -4.78 -25.30
N LYS A 277 3.79 -4.57 -26.61
CA LYS A 277 4.87 -4.14 -27.49
C LYS A 277 5.46 -2.79 -27.08
N ALA A 278 4.63 -1.86 -26.60
CA ALA A 278 5.10 -0.57 -26.09
C ALA A 278 5.94 -0.74 -24.82
N ILE A 279 5.51 -1.61 -23.89
CA ILE A 279 6.29 -1.95 -22.69
C ILE A 279 7.63 -2.56 -23.11
N ASP A 280 7.62 -3.58 -23.96
CA ASP A 280 8.82 -4.28 -24.41
C ASP A 280 9.80 -3.28 -25.04
N SER A 281 9.31 -2.43 -25.95
CA SER A 281 10.12 -1.42 -26.64
C SER A 281 10.74 -0.40 -25.68
N LEU A 282 10.01 0.07 -24.66
CA LEU A 282 10.51 1.01 -23.66
C LEU A 282 11.50 0.33 -22.69
N SER A 283 11.19 -0.89 -22.27
CA SER A 283 11.98 -1.68 -21.33
C SER A 283 13.35 -2.04 -21.91
N SER A 284 13.41 -2.34 -23.21
CA SER A 284 14.62 -2.77 -23.90
C SER A 284 15.53 -1.63 -24.37
N VAL A 285 15.18 -0.36 -24.12
CA VAL A 285 16.01 0.78 -24.56
C VAL A 285 17.37 0.71 -23.86
N PRO A 286 18.49 0.67 -24.61
CA PRO A 286 19.82 0.70 -24.03
C PRO A 286 20.11 2.04 -23.36
N LEU A 287 20.67 2.01 -22.15
CA LEU A 287 21.07 3.20 -21.42
C LEU A 287 22.16 3.99 -22.15
N SER A 288 22.95 3.34 -23.01
CA SER A 288 23.93 3.98 -23.89
C SER A 288 23.32 5.07 -24.77
N ASN A 289 22.03 4.95 -25.13
CA ASN A 289 21.34 5.95 -25.95
C ASN A 289 21.24 7.32 -25.24
N PHE A 290 21.30 7.35 -23.91
CA PHE A 290 21.32 8.58 -23.13
C PHE A 290 22.71 9.22 -23.03
N PHE A 291 23.76 8.54 -23.50
CA PHE A 291 25.14 9.04 -23.52
C PHE A 291 25.62 9.23 -24.98
N PRO A 292 25.12 10.25 -25.69
CA PRO A 292 25.69 10.60 -26.99
C PRO A 292 27.18 10.91 -26.83
N HIS A 293 27.98 10.58 -27.84
CA HIS A 293 29.44 10.74 -27.87
C HIS A 293 29.91 12.22 -27.89
N SER A 294 29.13 13.16 -27.35
CA SER A 294 29.48 14.57 -27.31
C SER A 294 30.46 14.85 -26.16
N ARG A 295 31.45 15.71 -26.43
CA ARG A 295 32.40 16.23 -25.43
C ARG A 295 31.77 17.17 -24.40
N SER A 296 30.43 17.28 -24.37
CA SER A 296 29.71 18.15 -23.44
C SER A 296 29.70 17.56 -22.02
N PRO A 297 29.72 18.39 -20.98
CA PRO A 297 29.55 17.92 -19.61
C PRO A 297 28.22 17.16 -19.47
N ARG A 298 28.22 16.13 -18.61
CA ARG A 298 27.03 15.31 -18.38
C ARG A 298 25.89 16.15 -17.82
N ASN A 299 24.69 15.93 -18.35
CA ASN A 299 23.47 16.50 -17.79
C ASN A 299 23.03 15.73 -16.52
N GLN A 300 22.03 16.25 -15.81
CA GLN A 300 21.53 15.66 -14.56
C GLN A 300 21.03 14.22 -14.75
N LEU A 301 20.37 13.92 -15.87
CA LEU A 301 19.89 12.57 -16.19
C LEU A 301 21.06 11.59 -16.34
N GLN A 302 22.06 11.96 -17.13
CA GLN A 302 23.28 11.16 -17.34
C GLN A 302 24.04 10.94 -16.04
N ASN A 303 24.13 11.95 -15.16
CA ASN A 303 24.74 11.80 -13.84
C ASN A 303 23.94 10.85 -12.96
N THR A 304 22.60 10.93 -13.00
CA THR A 304 21.71 10.03 -12.25
C THR A 304 21.81 8.59 -12.74
N ILE A 305 21.87 8.35 -14.05
CA ILE A 305 22.07 7.00 -14.61
C ILE A 305 23.43 6.45 -14.19
N ALA A 306 24.50 7.24 -14.36
CA ALA A 306 25.85 6.84 -13.98
C ALA A 306 25.98 6.56 -12.47
N PHE A 307 25.24 7.29 -11.64
CA PHE A 307 25.17 7.07 -10.20
C PHE A 307 24.61 5.68 -9.87
N TYR A 308 23.44 5.33 -10.38
CA TYR A 308 22.85 4.01 -10.13
C TYR A 308 23.67 2.87 -10.75
N GLN A 309 24.28 3.09 -11.92
CA GLN A 309 25.24 2.15 -12.50
C GLN A 309 26.46 1.93 -11.59
N SER A 310 26.91 2.96 -10.88
CA SER A 310 28.02 2.84 -9.93
C SER A 310 27.65 2.08 -8.65
N LEU A 311 26.38 2.13 -8.25
CA LEU A 311 25.84 1.45 -7.07
C LEU A 311 25.55 -0.03 -7.34
N SER A 312 25.05 -0.36 -8.53
CA SER A 312 24.65 -1.73 -8.87
C SER A 312 25.84 -2.67 -9.01
N ARG A 313 25.78 -3.87 -8.42
CA ARG A 313 26.81 -4.91 -8.60
C ARG A 313 26.84 -5.46 -10.02
N CYS A 314 25.68 -5.71 -10.61
CA CYS A 314 25.56 -6.15 -12.00
C CYS A 314 25.52 -4.93 -12.94
N PRO A 315 26.01 -5.04 -14.17
CA PRO A 315 25.96 -3.95 -15.13
C PRO A 315 24.50 -3.62 -15.48
N LEU A 316 24.09 -2.37 -15.24
CA LEU A 316 22.80 -1.86 -15.72
C LEU A 316 22.97 -1.37 -17.15
N THR A 317 22.32 -2.04 -18.10
CA THR A 317 22.44 -1.81 -19.54
C THR A 317 21.15 -1.28 -20.17
N THR A 318 19.98 -1.63 -19.63
CA THR A 318 18.66 -1.21 -20.16
C THR A 318 17.87 -0.36 -19.17
N ILE A 319 16.84 0.35 -19.65
CA ILE A 319 15.91 1.09 -18.78
C ILE A 319 15.21 0.15 -17.79
N HIS A 320 14.81 -1.05 -18.24
CA HIS A 320 14.21 -2.08 -17.39
C HIS A 320 15.09 -2.39 -16.16
N GLU A 321 16.36 -2.70 -16.40
CA GLU A 321 17.31 -3.04 -15.34
C GLU A 321 17.52 -1.85 -14.37
N LEU A 322 17.66 -0.64 -14.91
CA LEU A 322 17.79 0.56 -14.10
C LEU A 322 16.58 0.79 -13.19
N PHE A 323 15.37 0.69 -13.74
CA PHE A 323 14.14 0.93 -12.97
C PHE A 323 13.91 -0.16 -11.93
N LEU A 324 14.14 -1.43 -12.28
CA LEU A 324 14.11 -2.54 -11.32
C LEU A 324 15.07 -2.31 -10.16
N TYR A 325 16.30 -1.91 -10.46
CA TYR A 325 17.31 -1.65 -9.43
C TYR A 325 16.89 -0.49 -8.50
N ILE A 326 16.44 0.63 -9.06
CA ILE A 326 15.96 1.79 -8.29
C ILE A 326 14.77 1.42 -7.40
N MET A 327 13.79 0.70 -7.95
CA MET A 327 12.65 0.25 -7.16
C MET A 327 13.07 -0.71 -6.05
N GLY A 328 14.01 -1.62 -6.32
CA GLY A 328 14.60 -2.50 -5.33
C GLY A 328 15.21 -1.72 -4.16
N LEU A 329 16.00 -0.69 -4.45
CA LEU A 329 16.56 0.21 -3.41
C LEU A 329 15.47 0.91 -2.61
N ALA A 330 14.44 1.46 -3.29
CA ALA A 330 13.34 2.15 -2.62
C ALA A 330 12.54 1.23 -1.68
N THR A 331 12.37 -0.04 -2.05
CA THR A 331 11.74 -1.05 -1.19
C THR A 331 12.67 -1.58 -0.08
N SER A 332 13.99 -1.48 -0.25
CA SER A 332 14.96 -1.95 0.74
C SER A 332 15.11 -0.96 1.90
N ASN A 333 15.05 0.33 1.61
CA ASN A 333 15.12 1.39 2.63
C ASN A 333 13.89 1.43 3.54
N SER A 334 12.73 0.96 3.07
CA SER A 334 11.52 0.81 3.89
C SER A 334 11.52 -0.46 4.76
N VAL A 335 12.49 -1.37 4.59
CA VAL A 335 12.63 -2.62 5.36
C VAL A 335 13.66 -2.51 6.49
N GLN A 336 14.37 -1.38 6.63
CA GLN A 336 15.32 -1.17 7.74
C GLN A 336 14.68 -1.13 9.15
N HIS A 337 13.35 -1.19 9.25
CA HIS A 337 12.61 -1.28 10.52
C HIS A 337 12.06 -2.66 10.89
N ARG A 338 12.45 -3.78 10.25
CA ARG A 338 12.06 -5.09 10.83
C ARG A 338 13.02 -6.25 10.63
N VAL A 339 13.15 -6.97 11.75
CA VAL A 339 13.70 -8.30 11.98
C VAL A 339 13.36 -9.28 10.85
N GLN A 340 14.34 -10.15 10.58
CA GLN A 340 14.41 -11.19 9.54
C GLN A 340 13.08 -11.82 9.10
N PRO A 341 12.85 -11.96 7.78
CA PRO A 341 11.97 -13.00 7.25
C PRO A 341 12.78 -14.27 6.96
N THR A 342 12.40 -15.35 7.64
CA THR A 342 12.63 -16.72 7.18
C THR A 342 12.08 -16.88 5.75
N HIS A 343 12.88 -17.48 4.87
CA HIS A 343 12.77 -17.49 3.40
C HIS A 343 13.30 -16.25 2.68
N LYS A 344 14.65 -16.15 2.63
CA LYS A 344 15.38 -15.40 1.61
C LYS A 344 15.06 -15.95 0.21
N LYS A 345 13.96 -15.52 -0.41
CA LYS A 345 13.91 -15.46 -1.87
C LYS A 345 14.78 -14.28 -2.27
N LYS A 346 16.06 -14.56 -2.52
CA LYS A 346 16.99 -13.65 -3.21
C LYS A 346 16.22 -13.05 -4.38
N VAL A 347 16.08 -11.73 -4.40
CA VAL A 347 15.47 -11.01 -5.52
C VAL A 347 16.18 -11.47 -6.80
N ALA A 348 15.41 -11.83 -7.83
CA ALA A 348 15.87 -12.51 -9.04
C ALA A 348 16.94 -11.75 -9.86
N TYR A 349 17.36 -10.56 -9.42
CA TYR A 349 18.46 -9.80 -9.97
C TYR A 349 19.84 -10.46 -9.76
N ASP A 350 19.99 -11.26 -8.70
CA ASP A 350 21.25 -11.94 -8.36
C ASP A 350 21.43 -13.31 -9.05
N ALA A 351 20.46 -13.76 -9.86
CA ALA A 351 20.43 -15.15 -10.35
C ALA A 351 21.29 -15.42 -11.60
N HIS A 352 21.76 -14.38 -12.30
CA HIS A 352 22.44 -14.53 -13.60
C HIS A 352 23.88 -14.00 -13.66
N TYR A 353 24.45 -13.52 -12.55
CA TYR A 353 25.88 -13.17 -12.51
C TYR A 353 26.67 -14.37 -12.02
N GLN A 354 27.44 -15.00 -12.91
CA GLN A 354 28.59 -15.81 -12.50
C GLN A 354 29.51 -14.85 -11.75
N GLU A 355 29.61 -14.97 -10.43
CA GLU A 355 30.70 -14.35 -9.67
C GLU A 355 32.00 -14.81 -10.33
N GLU A 356 32.66 -13.94 -11.09
CA GLU A 356 34.08 -14.09 -11.38
C GLU A 356 34.77 -14.10 -10.02
N LYS A 357 35.05 -15.31 -9.51
CA LYS A 357 35.77 -15.51 -8.26
C LYS A 357 37.23 -15.19 -8.49
N TRP A 358 37.57 -13.92 -8.28
CA TRP A 358 38.96 -13.50 -8.13
C TRP A 358 39.59 -14.23 -6.94
N PRO A 359 40.88 -14.61 -7.02
CA PRO A 359 41.61 -15.16 -5.88
C PRO A 359 41.52 -14.22 -4.67
N GLU A 360 41.34 -14.78 -3.47
CA GLU A 360 41.18 -14.00 -2.23
C GLU A 360 42.38 -13.06 -1.98
N GLU A 361 43.57 -13.46 -2.39
CA GLU A 361 44.78 -12.64 -2.35
C GLU A 361 44.71 -11.40 -3.27
N GLU A 362 44.13 -11.53 -4.47
CA GLU A 362 43.96 -10.40 -5.39
C GLU A 362 42.93 -9.40 -4.86
N LEU A 363 41.87 -9.91 -4.26
CA LEU A 363 40.85 -9.08 -3.63
C LEU A 363 41.39 -8.32 -2.41
N GLN A 364 42.21 -8.99 -1.58
CA GLN A 364 42.86 -8.35 -0.44
C GLN A 364 43.84 -7.27 -0.90
N ARG A 365 44.68 -7.55 -1.91
CA ARG A 365 45.61 -6.56 -2.49
C ARG A 365 44.86 -5.34 -3.04
N ALA A 366 43.78 -5.56 -3.78
CA ALA A 366 42.94 -4.48 -4.32
C ALA A 366 42.32 -3.62 -3.21
N THR A 367 41.86 -4.26 -2.13
CA THR A 367 41.28 -3.59 -0.97
C THR A 367 42.33 -2.75 -0.22
N ASP A 368 43.51 -3.30 0.02
CA ASP A 368 44.61 -2.60 0.71
C ASP A 368 45.08 -1.35 -0.04
N ILE A 369 45.16 -1.43 -1.38
CA ILE A 369 45.48 -0.29 -2.25
C ILE A 369 44.45 0.83 -2.07
N ALA A 370 43.17 0.51 -2.15
CA ALA A 370 42.11 1.51 -2.02
C ALA A 370 42.05 2.11 -0.60
N LEU A 371 42.29 1.31 0.44
CA LEU A 371 42.39 1.80 1.82
C LEU A 371 43.59 2.75 2.01
N LYS A 372 44.76 2.46 1.42
CA LYS A 372 45.92 3.37 1.44
C LYS A 372 45.59 4.72 0.82
N ILE A 373 44.86 4.72 -0.30
CA ILE A 373 44.44 5.95 -1.00
C ILE A 373 43.44 6.75 -0.15
N LEU A 374 42.46 6.09 0.47
CA LEU A 374 41.51 6.76 1.37
C LEU A 374 42.20 7.33 2.61
N ARG A 375 43.19 6.63 3.18
CA ARG A 375 44.00 7.14 4.31
C ARG A 375 44.75 8.42 3.92
N ALA A 376 45.33 8.45 2.72
CA ALA A 376 46.10 9.60 2.25
C ALA A 376 45.24 10.82 1.89
N ALA A 377 43.97 10.62 1.50
CA ALA A 377 43.12 11.70 1.04
C ALA A 377 42.55 12.57 2.17
N ASP A 378 42.32 12.00 3.37
CA ASP A 378 41.66 12.60 4.55
C ASP A 378 40.43 13.48 4.25
N ARG A 379 39.71 13.16 3.17
CA ARG A 379 38.47 13.83 2.75
C ARG A 379 37.55 12.84 2.06
N TRP A 380 36.31 13.24 1.82
CA TRP A 380 35.40 12.46 1.00
C TRP A 380 35.91 12.36 -0.43
N VAL A 381 36.12 11.12 -0.90
CA VAL A 381 36.61 10.84 -2.26
C VAL A 381 35.47 10.30 -3.10
N ALA A 382 35.14 11.00 -4.18
CA ALA A 382 34.12 10.55 -5.14
C ALA A 382 34.54 9.24 -5.82
N THR A 383 33.58 8.35 -6.05
CA THR A 383 33.78 7.04 -6.71
C THR A 383 34.58 7.13 -8.00
N ARG A 384 34.30 8.13 -8.84
CA ARG A 384 35.04 8.37 -10.10
C ARG A 384 36.52 8.62 -9.87
N THR A 385 36.84 9.41 -8.84
CA THR A 385 38.21 9.74 -8.49
C THR A 385 38.90 8.52 -7.93
N LEU A 386 38.23 7.80 -7.02
CA LEU A 386 38.73 6.57 -6.43
C LEU A 386 39.05 5.52 -7.50
N LYS A 387 38.12 5.27 -8.44
CA LYS A 387 38.32 4.39 -9.60
C LYS A 387 39.51 4.81 -10.46
N ALA A 388 39.64 6.10 -10.74
CA ALA A 388 40.72 6.63 -11.58
C ALA A 388 42.10 6.47 -10.94
N VAL A 389 42.22 6.58 -9.61
CA VAL A 389 43.50 6.42 -8.91
C VAL A 389 43.82 4.96 -8.59
N THR A 390 42.81 4.09 -8.46
CA THR A 390 43.00 2.64 -8.24
C THR A 390 43.13 1.84 -9.53
N SER A 391 42.79 2.41 -10.69
CA SER A 391 42.80 1.69 -11.98
C SER A 391 44.19 1.18 -12.37
N HIS A 392 45.21 2.04 -12.26
CA HIS A 392 46.57 1.67 -12.64
C HIS A 392 47.22 0.67 -11.65
N PRO A 393 47.07 0.81 -10.32
CA PRO A 393 47.62 -0.15 -9.36
C PRO A 393 46.95 -1.53 -9.36
N ILE A 394 45.62 -1.60 -9.59
CA ILE A 394 44.85 -2.86 -9.55
C ILE A 394 44.83 -3.55 -10.92
N GLY A 395 44.99 -2.80 -12.02
CA GLY A 395 45.13 -3.32 -13.37
C GLY A 395 43.84 -3.77 -14.05
N SER A 396 42.97 -4.52 -13.34
CA SER A 396 41.68 -4.98 -13.87
C SER A 396 40.55 -3.99 -13.55
N PRO A 397 39.87 -3.40 -14.57
CA PRO A 397 38.74 -2.51 -14.35
C PRO A 397 37.56 -3.17 -13.64
N GLN A 398 37.33 -4.48 -13.87
CA GLN A 398 36.27 -5.23 -13.19
C GLN A 398 36.60 -5.43 -11.70
N LEU A 399 37.86 -5.75 -11.38
CA LEU A 399 38.34 -5.92 -10.00
C LEU A 399 38.29 -4.60 -9.22
N VAL A 400 38.65 -3.47 -9.86
CA VAL A 400 38.52 -2.12 -9.29
C VAL A 400 37.06 -1.81 -8.94
N ASP A 401 36.15 -2.09 -9.87
CA ASP A 401 34.72 -1.81 -9.70
C ASP A 401 34.12 -2.68 -8.58
N TYR A 402 34.45 -3.97 -8.54
CA TYR A 402 34.06 -4.89 -7.47
C TYR A 402 34.59 -4.42 -6.11
N CYS A 403 35.90 -4.16 -6.00
CA CYS A 403 36.56 -3.72 -4.77
C CYS A 403 35.89 -2.45 -4.19
N ILE A 404 35.67 -1.43 -5.02
CA ILE A 404 35.03 -0.17 -4.60
C ILE A 404 33.59 -0.38 -4.14
N LYS A 405 32.84 -1.28 -4.77
CA LYS A 405 31.48 -1.61 -4.35
C LYS A 405 31.42 -2.38 -3.03
N THR A 406 32.46 -3.15 -2.68
CA THR A 406 32.55 -3.91 -1.42
C THR A 406 33.29 -3.18 -0.31
N LEU A 407 33.86 -2.01 -0.59
CA LEU A 407 34.68 -1.23 0.35
C LEU A 407 33.88 -0.65 1.52
N GLY A 408 32.59 -0.41 1.34
CA GLY A 408 31.73 0.15 2.39
C GLY A 408 31.61 -0.78 3.60
N GLY A 409 31.94 -0.28 4.79
CA GLY A 409 31.90 -1.06 6.03
C GLY A 409 33.14 -1.92 6.28
N THR A 410 34.11 -1.96 5.37
CA THR A 410 35.40 -2.63 5.59
C THR A 410 36.13 -1.99 6.77
N ARG A 411 36.66 -2.84 7.67
CA ARG A 411 37.36 -2.42 8.89
C ARG A 411 38.86 -2.57 8.72
N THR A 412 39.62 -1.57 9.15
CA THR A 412 41.09 -1.61 9.13
C THR A 412 41.62 -0.70 10.25
N ASP A 413 42.54 -1.19 11.08
CA ASP A 413 43.23 -0.43 12.14
C ASP A 413 42.33 0.46 13.01
N GLY A 414 41.16 -0.05 13.44
CA GLY A 414 40.21 0.71 14.26
C GLY A 414 39.42 1.82 13.52
N MET A 415 39.55 1.89 12.19
CA MET A 415 38.79 2.74 11.29
C MET A 415 37.82 1.94 10.44
N VAL A 416 36.75 2.59 9.99
CA VAL A 416 35.72 2.02 9.12
C VAL A 416 35.60 2.89 7.88
N VAL A 417 35.44 2.27 6.71
CA VAL A 417 35.11 3.00 5.49
C VAL A 417 33.64 3.40 5.51
N ALA A 418 33.38 4.69 5.71
CA ALA A 418 32.07 5.28 5.57
C ALA A 418 31.77 5.56 4.09
N VAL A 419 30.51 5.38 3.73
CA VAL A 419 29.97 5.63 2.40
C VAL A 419 28.83 6.62 2.52
N ARG A 420 28.82 7.67 1.69
CA ARG A 420 27.68 8.59 1.61
C ARG A 420 27.29 8.85 0.16
N CYS A 421 26.04 9.24 -0.03
CA CYS A 421 25.55 9.75 -1.30
C CYS A 421 25.53 11.28 -1.26
N ASN A 422 26.31 11.92 -2.12
CA ASN A 422 26.26 13.37 -2.28
C ASN A 422 25.09 13.74 -3.19
N SER A 423 24.07 14.40 -2.63
CA SER A 423 22.82 14.77 -3.32
C SER A 423 23.00 15.87 -4.36
N GLU A 424 24.01 16.74 -4.23
CA GLU A 424 24.26 17.80 -5.21
C GLU A 424 24.92 17.26 -6.48
N MET A 425 25.83 16.29 -6.32
CA MET A 425 26.59 15.73 -7.42
C MET A 425 26.04 14.40 -7.94
N ASN A 426 25.06 13.79 -7.27
CA ASN A 426 24.61 12.41 -7.51
C ASN A 426 25.81 11.45 -7.61
N THR A 427 26.70 11.47 -6.61
CA THR A 427 27.87 10.57 -6.59
C THR A 427 28.02 9.91 -5.24
N VAL A 428 28.47 8.66 -5.24
CA VAL A 428 28.88 7.96 -4.02
C VAL A 428 30.29 8.40 -3.65
N GLU A 429 30.47 8.76 -2.39
CA GLU A 429 31.74 9.19 -1.82
C GLU A 429 32.16 8.28 -0.66
N TYR A 430 33.46 8.06 -0.54
CA TYR A 430 34.07 7.21 0.48
C TYR A 430 35.00 8.01 1.37
N ARG A 431 35.02 7.68 2.67
CA ARG A 431 36.00 8.23 3.63
C ARG A 431 36.30 7.21 4.73
N LEU A 432 37.53 7.17 5.22
CA LEU A 432 37.86 6.46 6.46
C LEU A 432 37.48 7.31 7.67
N VAL A 433 36.69 6.73 8.58
CA VAL A 433 36.27 7.36 9.83
C VAL A 433 36.65 6.48 11.02
N ALA A 434 36.97 7.10 12.15
CA ALA A 434 37.23 6.36 13.38
C ALA A 434 35.94 5.70 13.89
N HIS A 435 36.03 4.48 14.42
CA HIS A 435 34.91 3.64 14.86
C HIS A 435 33.96 4.30 15.89
N ILE A 436 34.37 5.41 16.51
CA ILE A 436 33.61 6.17 17.52
C ILE A 436 32.47 7.00 16.88
N TRP A 437 32.57 7.39 15.61
CA TRP A 437 31.60 8.30 14.97
C TRP A 437 30.35 7.63 14.39
N LEU A 438 30.33 6.29 14.30
CA LEU A 438 29.17 5.54 13.78
C LEU A 438 27.98 5.50 14.75
N TRP A 439 28.14 5.95 16.00
CA TRP A 439 27.08 5.99 17.02
C TRP A 439 26.33 7.32 17.09
N LEU A 440 26.70 8.33 16.29
CA LEU A 440 26.15 9.69 16.38
C LEU A 440 25.39 10.19 15.14
N THR A 441 25.24 9.36 14.11
CA THR A 441 24.39 9.69 12.96
C THR A 441 23.63 8.45 12.48
N CYS A 442 22.57 8.10 13.21
CA CYS A 442 21.38 7.48 12.64
C CYS A 442 20.21 8.42 12.91
#